data_AF-A0AAV1CH76-F1
#
_entry.id   AF-A0AAV1CH76-F1
#
_cell.length_a   1.000
_cell.length_b   1.000
_cell.length_c   1.000
_cell.angle_alpha   90.00
_cell.angle_beta   90.00
_cell.angle_gamma   90.00
#
_symmetry.space_group_name_H-M   'P 1'
#
loop_
_entity.id
_entity.type
_entity.pdbx_description
1 polymer ?
#
loop_
_entity_poly.entity_id
_entity_poly.type
_entity_poly.pdbx_seq_one_letter_code
_entity_poly.pdbx_strand_id
1 'polypeptide(L)'
;MCPEAMSTATKLAIENLWEEVRELSLGSTTYQIDHLTSPPTPLQFLRDYISPNKPCLISNSVNHWPALSRWSSTHYLKKTLSSSTVSVHLTPNGRADSLTPHRDNSSSLVFASAHVEKMPFPVALEMVSQSDTCSGKGSNCVAYLQEQNDCFRNEYFDLSQDCDDHIPWASEALGCLPEAVNLWIGNEFSVTSFHKDHYENLYAVISGEKHFVLLPPTDVHRMYIREYPSAQYHYSRDTGDFKLELKEPKRYVPWCSVDPYPSFEEKGRDMSRFPLYYKGPKPFEVTVKAGQVLYLPSMWFHHVSQRPDSRGLTVAVNYWYDMRFDIKYAYFNFLQSIKYSSRSDSPSHQQETLEQQEDDLDVISSVQNGAALEQLNDGEEEQFINRLPHPCDI
;
A
#
# COMPACT_ATOMS: atom_id res chain seq x y z
N MET A 1 13.28 33.63 -7.15
CA MET A 1 13.88 33.00 -8.36
C MET A 1 12.80 32.17 -9.02
N CYS A 2 12.59 32.26 -10.34
CA CYS A 2 11.65 31.38 -11.03
C CYS A 2 12.15 29.92 -10.92
N PRO A 3 11.28 28.93 -10.69
CA PRO A 3 11.69 27.53 -10.82
C PRO A 3 12.10 27.32 -12.27
N GLU A 4 13.38 27.00 -12.50
CA GLU A 4 13.87 26.65 -13.83
C GLU A 4 13.05 25.45 -14.33
N ALA A 5 12.28 25.67 -15.40
CA ALA A 5 11.53 24.61 -16.04
C ALA A 5 12.48 23.49 -16.43
N MET A 6 12.22 22.27 -15.96
CA MET A 6 13.03 21.09 -16.27
C MET A 6 13.31 21.00 -17.77
N SER A 7 14.58 20.78 -18.12
CA SER A 7 15.01 20.70 -19.52
C SER A 7 14.23 19.61 -20.26
N THR A 8 13.90 19.86 -21.53
CA THR A 8 13.24 18.87 -22.41
C THR A 8 14.03 17.55 -22.47
N ALA A 9 15.36 17.61 -22.37
CA ALA A 9 16.23 16.44 -22.35
C ALA A 9 15.99 15.55 -21.11
N THR A 10 15.83 16.15 -19.92
CA THR A 10 15.55 15.38 -18.69
C THR A 10 14.19 14.68 -18.77
N LYS A 11 13.17 15.35 -19.34
CA LYS A 11 11.84 14.74 -19.56
C LYS A 11 11.94 13.50 -20.44
N LEU A 12 12.58 13.63 -21.60
CA LEU A 12 12.78 12.53 -22.54
C LEU A 12 13.58 11.38 -21.91
N ALA A 13 14.60 11.68 -21.09
CA ALA A 13 15.37 10.64 -20.40
C ALA A 13 14.51 9.81 -19.42
N ILE A 14 13.62 10.47 -18.67
CA ILE A 14 12.70 9.80 -17.75
C ILE A 14 11.64 8.99 -18.51
N GLU A 15 11.06 9.56 -19.56
CA GLU A 15 10.08 8.87 -20.41
C GLU A 15 10.71 7.64 -21.08
N ASN A 16 11.95 7.75 -21.58
CA ASN A 16 12.70 6.61 -22.13
C ASN A 16 12.98 5.55 -21.06
N LEU A 17 13.32 5.93 -19.83
CA LEU A 17 13.52 4.99 -18.73
C LEU A 17 12.27 4.16 -18.46
N TRP A 18 11.07 4.77 -18.50
CA TRP A 18 9.81 4.04 -18.30
C TRP A 18 9.57 2.95 -19.34
N GLU A 19 9.95 3.21 -20.60
CA GLU A 19 9.82 2.24 -21.70
C GLU A 19 10.92 1.18 -21.63
N GLU A 20 12.19 1.58 -21.50
CA GLU A 20 13.34 0.66 -21.47
C GLU A 20 13.25 -0.35 -20.32
N VAL A 21 12.78 0.06 -19.15
CA VAL A 21 12.58 -0.85 -18.01
C VAL A 21 11.56 -1.93 -18.35
N ARG A 22 10.48 -1.58 -19.05
CA ARG A 22 9.45 -2.54 -19.46
C ARG A 22 9.95 -3.50 -20.54
N GLU A 23 10.67 -2.96 -21.52
CA GLU A 23 11.18 -3.72 -22.66
C GLU A 23 12.33 -4.66 -22.27
N LEU A 24 13.28 -4.19 -21.46
CA LEU A 24 14.53 -4.89 -21.17
C LEU A 24 14.51 -5.65 -19.85
N SER A 25 13.94 -5.06 -18.80
CA SER A 25 14.04 -5.60 -17.43
C SER A 25 12.81 -6.43 -17.04
N LEU A 26 11.62 -5.94 -17.38
CA LEU A 26 10.36 -6.62 -17.06
C LEU A 26 9.91 -7.60 -18.16
N GLY A 27 10.54 -7.53 -19.34
CA GLY A 27 10.42 -8.52 -20.41
C GLY A 27 9.03 -8.61 -21.04
N SER A 28 8.25 -7.52 -21.05
CA SER A 28 6.84 -7.58 -21.41
C SER A 28 6.44 -6.50 -22.41
N THR A 29 6.44 -6.85 -23.70
CA THR A 29 5.75 -6.07 -24.74
C THR A 29 4.23 -6.17 -24.64
N THR A 30 3.73 -7.12 -23.82
CA THR A 30 2.31 -7.41 -23.63
C THR A 30 1.74 -6.85 -22.31
N TYR A 31 2.56 -6.19 -21.48
CA TYR A 31 2.17 -5.67 -20.15
C TYR A 31 1.61 -6.75 -19.20
N GLN A 32 2.04 -8.00 -19.39
CA GLN A 32 1.74 -9.14 -18.51
C GLN A 32 2.96 -9.49 -17.66
N ILE A 33 2.71 -9.93 -16.42
CA ILE A 33 3.75 -10.47 -15.53
C ILE A 33 3.95 -11.96 -15.79
N ASP A 34 5.11 -12.50 -15.41
CA ASP A 34 5.41 -13.93 -15.55
C ASP A 34 4.43 -14.77 -14.71
N HIS A 35 4.00 -15.90 -15.26
CA HIS A 35 3.19 -16.89 -14.54
C HIS A 35 3.98 -18.21 -14.41
N LEU A 36 4.43 -18.50 -13.18
CA LEU A 36 5.06 -19.74 -12.81
C LEU A 36 4.01 -20.79 -12.45
N THR A 37 4.12 -21.98 -13.03
CA THR A 37 3.20 -23.10 -12.75
C THR A 37 3.50 -23.82 -11.44
N SER A 38 4.66 -23.57 -10.84
CA SER A 38 5.11 -24.14 -9.56
C SER A 38 6.08 -23.18 -8.86
N PRO A 39 6.33 -23.35 -7.55
CA PRO A 39 7.36 -22.60 -6.85
C PRO A 39 8.73 -22.66 -7.54
N PRO A 40 9.45 -21.52 -7.67
CA PRO A 40 10.83 -21.52 -8.12
C PRO A 40 11.77 -22.10 -7.07
N THR A 41 12.97 -22.52 -7.48
CA THR A 41 14.06 -22.73 -6.51
C THR A 41 14.49 -21.39 -5.90
N PRO A 42 15.06 -21.36 -4.69
CA PRO A 42 15.55 -20.13 -4.06
C PRO A 42 16.49 -19.32 -4.95
N LEU A 43 17.43 -19.99 -5.63
CA LEU A 43 18.37 -19.35 -6.56
C LEU A 43 17.67 -18.74 -7.78
N GLN A 44 16.69 -19.44 -8.37
CA GLN A 44 15.89 -18.89 -9.47
C GLN A 44 15.09 -17.68 -9.00
N PHE A 45 14.46 -17.77 -7.82
CA PHE A 45 13.69 -16.65 -7.29
C PHE A 45 14.54 -15.41 -7.06
N LEU A 46 15.72 -15.59 -6.44
CA LEU A 46 16.66 -14.51 -6.20
C LEU A 46 17.15 -13.88 -7.50
N ARG A 47 17.55 -14.70 -8.48
CA ARG A 47 18.17 -14.24 -9.73
C ARG A 47 17.14 -13.62 -10.69
N ASP A 48 15.98 -14.25 -10.84
CA ASP A 48 15.05 -13.96 -11.93
C ASP A 48 13.94 -12.98 -11.49
N TYR A 49 13.71 -12.82 -10.19
CA TYR A 49 12.62 -11.99 -9.66
C TYR A 49 13.06 -10.96 -8.62
N ILE A 50 13.75 -11.35 -7.54
CA ILE A 50 14.13 -10.40 -6.48
C ILE A 50 15.19 -9.41 -6.97
N SER A 51 16.29 -9.90 -7.53
CA SER A 51 17.41 -9.06 -7.99
C SER A 51 16.99 -8.04 -9.07
N PRO A 52 16.23 -8.43 -10.12
CA PRO A 52 15.72 -7.48 -11.11
C PRO A 52 14.47 -6.70 -10.65
N ASN A 53 13.96 -6.94 -9.42
CA ASN A 53 12.76 -6.31 -8.87
C ASN A 53 11.53 -6.51 -9.78
N LYS A 54 11.28 -7.77 -10.18
CA LYS A 54 10.26 -8.17 -11.17
C LYS A 54 9.13 -8.97 -10.51
N PRO A 55 7.86 -8.58 -10.66
CA PRO A 55 6.72 -9.32 -10.11
C PRO A 55 6.47 -10.62 -10.88
N CYS A 56 5.91 -11.62 -10.21
CA CYS A 56 5.42 -12.83 -10.85
C CYS A 56 4.26 -13.47 -10.09
N LEU A 57 3.40 -14.17 -10.83
CA LEU A 57 2.31 -14.98 -10.29
C LEU A 57 2.79 -16.43 -10.18
N ILE A 58 2.66 -17.04 -9.01
CA ILE A 58 3.08 -18.42 -8.74
C ILE A 58 1.86 -19.27 -8.43
N SER A 59 1.59 -20.27 -9.27
CA SER A 59 0.61 -21.31 -9.01
C SER A 59 1.20 -22.45 -8.20
N ASN A 60 0.33 -23.23 -7.54
CA ASN A 60 0.70 -24.44 -6.82
C ASN A 60 1.72 -24.26 -5.68
N SER A 61 1.82 -23.05 -5.12
CA SER A 61 2.76 -22.76 -4.03
C SER A 61 2.20 -23.01 -2.64
N VAL A 62 0.87 -23.05 -2.50
CA VAL A 62 0.17 -23.14 -1.20
C VAL A 62 -0.87 -24.26 -1.19
N ASN A 63 -0.80 -25.20 -2.14
CA ASN A 63 -1.78 -26.28 -2.29
C ASN A 63 -1.83 -27.24 -1.09
N HIS A 64 -0.74 -27.30 -0.32
CA HIS A 64 -0.65 -28.11 0.89
C HIS A 64 -1.32 -27.45 2.11
N TRP A 65 -1.69 -26.16 2.04
CA TRP A 65 -2.31 -25.45 3.15
C TRP A 65 -3.75 -25.93 3.40
N PRO A 66 -4.07 -26.40 4.63
CA PRO A 66 -5.44 -26.69 5.00
C PRO A 66 -6.40 -25.52 4.79
N ALA A 67 -5.90 -24.27 4.88
CA ALA A 67 -6.66 -23.03 4.69
C ALA A 67 -7.49 -23.02 3.39
N LEU A 68 -6.94 -23.49 2.26
CA LEU A 68 -7.63 -23.51 0.97
C LEU A 68 -8.94 -24.29 0.99
N SER A 69 -9.04 -25.29 1.86
CA SER A 69 -10.27 -26.06 2.06
C SER A 69 -11.10 -25.54 3.23
N ARG A 70 -10.47 -25.27 4.38
CA ARG A 70 -11.16 -24.98 5.64
C ARG A 70 -11.74 -23.57 5.70
N TRP A 71 -11.04 -22.58 5.15
CA TRP A 71 -11.45 -21.18 5.25
C TRP A 71 -12.58 -20.82 4.29
N SER A 72 -12.96 -21.74 3.39
CA SER A 72 -14.22 -21.71 2.64
C SER A 72 -15.47 -21.88 3.54
N SER A 73 -15.29 -22.30 4.80
CA SER A 73 -16.38 -22.45 5.77
C SER A 73 -16.40 -21.29 6.77
N THR A 74 -17.43 -20.44 6.68
CA THR A 74 -17.67 -19.37 7.65
C THR A 74 -17.89 -19.93 9.06
N HIS A 75 -18.52 -21.11 9.16
CA HIS A 75 -18.70 -21.80 10.44
C HIS A 75 -17.36 -22.20 11.05
N TYR A 76 -16.43 -22.73 10.25
CA TYR A 76 -15.08 -23.06 10.71
C TYR A 76 -14.36 -21.83 11.25
N LEU A 77 -14.29 -20.75 10.45
CA LEU A 77 -13.63 -19.50 10.86
C LEU A 77 -14.23 -18.95 12.18
N LYS A 78 -15.57 -18.83 12.26
CA LYS A 78 -16.24 -18.33 13.47
C LYS A 78 -16.02 -19.22 14.69
N LYS A 79 -15.94 -20.54 14.50
CA LYS A 79 -15.72 -21.49 15.60
C LYS A 79 -14.27 -21.43 16.09
N THR A 80 -13.31 -21.48 15.17
CA THR A 80 -11.87 -21.48 15.50
C THR A 80 -11.46 -20.18 16.16
N LEU A 81 -11.94 -19.04 15.65
CA LEU A 81 -11.65 -17.70 16.19
C LEU A 81 -12.74 -17.18 17.14
N SER A 82 -13.50 -18.06 17.79
CA SER A 82 -14.66 -17.65 18.61
C SER A 82 -14.30 -16.78 19.82
N SER A 83 -13.09 -16.93 20.34
CA SER A 83 -12.53 -16.13 21.44
C SER A 83 -11.65 -14.97 20.98
N SER A 84 -11.35 -14.85 19.69
CA SER A 84 -10.44 -13.84 19.16
C SER A 84 -11.11 -12.47 19.11
N THR A 85 -10.37 -11.46 19.53
CA THR A 85 -10.72 -10.05 19.34
C THR A 85 -9.83 -9.50 18.23
N VAL A 86 -10.45 -8.94 17.20
CA VAL A 86 -9.78 -8.52 15.96
C VAL A 86 -10.06 -7.06 15.65
N SER A 87 -9.14 -6.42 14.94
CA SER A 87 -9.23 -5.02 14.53
C SER A 87 -9.99 -4.90 13.20
N VAL A 88 -11.13 -4.21 13.22
CA VAL A 88 -11.98 -3.97 12.05
C VAL A 88 -11.86 -2.53 11.62
N HIS A 89 -11.57 -2.32 10.33
CA HIS A 89 -11.51 -1.01 9.72
C HIS A 89 -12.83 -0.70 9.04
N LEU A 90 -13.45 0.42 9.42
CA LEU A 90 -14.75 0.87 8.92
C LEU A 90 -14.57 2.16 8.11
N THR A 91 -15.19 2.19 6.94
CA THR A 91 -15.19 3.35 6.04
C THR A 91 -16.56 3.54 5.41
N PRO A 92 -16.93 4.77 4.97
CA PRO A 92 -18.22 5.00 4.33
C PRO A 92 -18.33 4.41 2.92
N ASN A 93 -17.20 4.07 2.28
CA ASN A 93 -17.12 3.76 0.85
C ASN A 93 -16.14 2.62 0.50
N GLY A 94 -15.55 1.97 1.51
CA GLY A 94 -14.57 0.90 1.33
C GLY A 94 -13.15 1.35 1.01
N ARG A 95 -12.87 2.65 1.02
CA ARG A 95 -11.56 3.23 0.70
C ARG A 95 -10.87 3.76 1.96
N ALA A 96 -10.20 2.87 2.68
CA ALA A 96 -9.27 3.26 3.74
C ALA A 96 -7.98 3.82 3.12
N ASP A 97 -7.27 4.65 3.89
CA ASP A 97 -5.95 5.23 3.53
C ASP A 97 -5.97 5.78 2.10
N SER A 98 -6.90 6.70 1.88
CA SER A 98 -7.21 7.22 0.55
C SER A 98 -7.48 8.72 0.57
N LEU A 99 -7.28 9.37 -0.56
CA LEU A 99 -7.55 10.80 -0.69
C LEU A 99 -9.05 11.05 -0.73
N THR A 100 -9.52 11.90 0.18
CA THR A 100 -10.94 12.24 0.33
C THR A 100 -11.13 13.76 0.32
N PRO A 101 -12.18 14.28 -0.33
CA PRO A 101 -12.52 15.70 -0.23
C PRO A 101 -12.78 16.14 1.22
N HIS A 102 -12.19 17.25 1.62
CA HIS A 102 -12.46 17.85 2.93
C HIS A 102 -13.90 18.39 2.99
N ARG A 103 -14.59 18.21 4.12
CA ARG A 103 -16.02 18.58 4.28
C ARG A 103 -16.30 20.05 4.02
N ASP A 104 -15.44 20.93 4.53
CA ASP A 104 -15.65 22.38 4.44
C ASP A 104 -15.13 22.99 3.14
N ASN A 105 -14.29 22.25 2.42
CA ASN A 105 -13.75 22.68 1.13
C ASN A 105 -13.50 21.46 0.24
N SER A 106 -14.49 21.12 -0.58
CA SER A 106 -14.41 19.99 -1.51
C SER A 106 -13.31 20.12 -2.57
N SER A 107 -12.71 21.30 -2.73
CA SER A 107 -11.54 21.50 -3.60
C SER A 107 -10.22 21.08 -2.94
N SER A 108 -10.21 20.90 -1.61
CA SER A 108 -9.06 20.41 -0.85
C SER A 108 -9.22 18.92 -0.53
N LEU A 109 -8.13 18.16 -0.66
CA LEU A 109 -8.06 16.74 -0.35
C LEU A 109 -7.30 16.52 0.95
N VAL A 110 -7.71 15.50 1.71
CA VAL A 110 -7.02 15.00 2.90
C VAL A 110 -6.73 13.51 2.73
N PHE A 111 -5.68 13.02 3.39
CA PHE A 111 -5.43 11.59 3.52
C PHE A 111 -6.32 11.04 4.64
N ALA A 112 -7.31 10.23 4.29
CA ALA A 112 -8.31 9.72 5.23
C ALA A 112 -8.01 8.26 5.62
N SER A 113 -7.66 8.04 6.88
CA SER A 113 -7.56 6.72 7.50
C SER A 113 -8.92 6.22 8.02
N ALA A 114 -9.08 4.91 8.14
CA ALA A 114 -10.32 4.29 8.58
C ALA A 114 -10.63 4.55 10.06
N HIS A 115 -11.91 4.38 10.42
CA HIS A 115 -12.26 4.15 11.82
C HIS A 115 -11.84 2.73 12.20
N VAL A 116 -11.10 2.55 13.29
CA VAL A 116 -10.66 1.22 13.73
C VAL A 116 -11.33 0.86 15.05
N GLU A 117 -11.95 -0.31 15.10
CA GLU A 117 -12.60 -0.84 16.30
C GLU A 117 -12.19 -2.30 16.53
N LYS A 118 -11.84 -2.63 17.77
CA LYS A 118 -11.60 -4.02 18.20
C LYS A 118 -12.89 -4.68 18.62
N MET A 119 -13.20 -5.85 18.07
CA MET A 119 -14.42 -6.60 18.41
C MET A 119 -14.23 -8.11 18.25
N PRO A 120 -15.15 -8.94 18.79
CA PRO A 120 -15.08 -10.39 18.59
C PRO A 120 -15.14 -10.76 17.10
N PHE A 121 -14.27 -11.68 16.67
CA PHE A 121 -14.18 -12.09 15.26
C PHE A 121 -15.52 -12.51 14.63
N PRO A 122 -16.41 -13.27 15.31
CA PRO A 122 -17.70 -13.62 14.71
C PRO A 122 -18.55 -12.40 14.34
N VAL A 123 -18.47 -11.32 15.14
CA VAL A 123 -19.17 -10.05 14.89
C VAL A 123 -18.51 -9.30 13.74
N ALA A 124 -17.18 -9.21 13.75
CA ALA A 124 -16.41 -8.59 12.67
C ALA A 124 -16.71 -9.23 11.30
N LEU A 125 -16.72 -10.57 11.24
CA LEU A 125 -16.98 -11.30 10.01
C LEU A 125 -18.41 -11.06 9.49
N GLU A 126 -19.40 -10.91 10.38
CA GLU A 126 -20.76 -10.54 10.00
C GLU A 126 -20.82 -9.12 9.41
N MET A 127 -20.10 -8.17 9.99
CA MET A 127 -20.01 -6.81 9.46
C MET A 127 -19.39 -6.78 8.06
N VAL A 128 -18.31 -7.55 7.83
CA VAL A 128 -17.70 -7.68 6.50
C VAL A 128 -18.69 -8.27 5.50
N SER A 129 -19.37 -9.37 5.84
CA SER A 129 -20.33 -10.02 4.93
C SER A 129 -21.58 -9.17 4.66
N GLN A 130 -21.96 -8.26 5.55
CA GLN A 130 -23.13 -7.39 5.42
C GLN A 130 -22.81 -6.02 4.84
N SER A 131 -21.53 -5.73 4.58
CA SER A 131 -21.10 -4.44 4.03
C SER A 131 -21.73 -4.22 2.65
N ASP A 132 -22.42 -3.10 2.48
CA ASP A 132 -23.12 -2.71 1.25
C ASP A 132 -23.01 -1.20 1.05
N THR A 133 -22.79 -0.77 -0.19
CA THR A 133 -22.78 0.65 -0.59
C THR A 133 -24.09 1.13 -1.22
N CYS A 134 -25.07 0.22 -1.41
CA CYS A 134 -26.27 0.44 -2.22
C CYS A 134 -27.59 0.22 -1.46
N SER A 135 -27.57 -0.14 -0.18
CA SER A 135 -28.80 -0.37 0.56
C SER A 135 -29.51 0.95 0.89
N GLY A 136 -30.67 1.19 0.29
CA GLY A 136 -31.57 2.31 0.65
C GLY A 136 -32.20 2.20 2.06
N LYS A 137 -31.48 1.61 3.03
CA LYS A 137 -31.94 1.29 4.39
C LYS A 137 -30.99 1.76 5.52
N GLY A 138 -29.93 2.50 5.23
CA GLY A 138 -29.05 3.06 6.27
C GLY A 138 -27.80 3.66 5.68
N SER A 139 -27.01 4.33 6.52
CA SER A 139 -25.71 4.88 6.15
C SER A 139 -24.78 3.79 5.58
N ASN A 140 -24.09 4.11 4.48
CA ASN A 140 -23.10 3.22 3.88
C ASN A 140 -21.96 2.95 4.87
N CYS A 141 -21.66 1.68 5.12
CA CYS A 141 -20.57 1.25 5.99
C CYS A 141 -19.93 -0.01 5.39
N VAL A 142 -18.64 0.11 5.07
CA VAL A 142 -17.83 -0.99 4.56
C VAL A 142 -16.80 -1.35 5.61
N ALA A 143 -16.90 -2.59 6.09
CA ALA A 143 -15.97 -3.20 7.02
C ALA A 143 -14.92 -4.02 6.28
N TYR A 144 -13.67 -3.92 6.73
CA TYR A 144 -12.56 -4.69 6.20
C TYR A 144 -11.63 -5.11 7.34
N LEU A 145 -11.34 -6.41 7.45
CA LEU A 145 -10.28 -6.93 8.31
C LEU A 145 -8.96 -6.78 7.55
N GLN A 146 -8.31 -5.64 7.76
CA GLN A 146 -7.12 -5.21 7.00
C GLN A 146 -6.00 -4.67 7.89
N GLU A 147 -6.06 -4.95 9.18
CA GLU A 147 -5.00 -4.60 10.11
C GLU A 147 -3.67 -5.17 9.58
N GLN A 148 -2.68 -4.31 9.44
CA GLN A 148 -1.32 -4.71 9.09
C GLN A 148 -0.60 -5.04 10.42
N ASN A 149 0.74 -5.01 10.50
CA ASN A 149 1.45 -5.19 11.78
C ASN A 149 1.39 -6.61 12.37
N ASP A 150 1.61 -7.61 11.53
CA ASP A 150 1.72 -9.01 11.96
C ASP A 150 0.41 -9.55 12.58
N CYS A 151 -0.72 -9.05 12.07
CA CYS A 151 -2.03 -9.35 12.65
C CYS A 151 -2.35 -10.85 12.64
N PHE A 152 -1.81 -11.64 11.69
CA PHE A 152 -2.08 -13.08 11.64
C PHE A 152 -1.59 -13.79 12.91
N ARG A 153 -0.37 -13.48 13.34
CA ARG A 153 0.23 -14.06 14.54
C ARG A 153 -0.38 -13.50 15.82
N ASN A 154 -0.86 -12.25 15.80
CA ASN A 154 -1.35 -11.55 16.99
C ASN A 154 -2.86 -11.69 17.24
N GLU A 155 -3.68 -11.64 16.18
CA GLU A 155 -5.14 -11.63 16.28
C GLU A 155 -5.79 -12.93 15.78
N TYR A 156 -5.10 -13.69 14.91
CA TYR A 156 -5.64 -14.88 14.24
C TYR A 156 -4.84 -16.16 14.53
N PHE A 157 -4.07 -16.18 15.63
CA PHE A 157 -3.15 -17.26 16.00
C PHE A 157 -3.77 -18.67 15.97
N ASP A 158 -5.05 -18.80 16.35
CA ASP A 158 -5.75 -20.09 16.35
C ASP A 158 -5.91 -20.71 14.95
N LEU A 159 -5.67 -19.94 13.88
CA LEU A 159 -5.59 -20.41 12.50
C LEU A 159 -4.16 -20.77 12.04
N SER A 160 -3.13 -20.61 12.87
CA SER A 160 -1.72 -20.81 12.50
C SER A 160 -1.45 -22.19 11.88
N GLN A 161 -2.14 -23.24 12.31
CA GLN A 161 -1.97 -24.59 11.77
C GLN A 161 -2.51 -24.79 10.34
N ASP A 162 -3.23 -23.80 9.78
CA ASP A 162 -3.83 -23.90 8.45
C ASP A 162 -2.95 -23.32 7.33
N CYS A 163 -1.87 -22.60 7.67
CA CYS A 163 -0.92 -21.98 6.74
C CYS A 163 0.52 -22.18 7.26
N ASP A 164 1.53 -22.02 6.41
CA ASP A 164 2.91 -22.01 6.89
C ASP A 164 3.25 -20.68 7.59
N ASP A 165 4.13 -20.70 8.58
CA ASP A 165 4.61 -19.48 9.26
C ASP A 165 5.46 -18.58 8.34
N HIS A 166 6.05 -19.16 7.30
CA HIS A 166 6.79 -18.47 6.25
C HIS A 166 6.79 -19.29 4.95
N ILE A 167 7.24 -18.71 3.84
CA ILE A 167 7.35 -19.40 2.54
C ILE A 167 8.79 -19.91 2.36
N PRO A 168 9.08 -21.22 2.50
CA PRO A 168 10.45 -21.70 2.68
C PRO A 168 11.42 -21.31 1.55
N TRP A 169 11.01 -21.49 0.30
CA TRP A 169 11.85 -21.18 -0.86
C TRP A 169 12.14 -19.68 -1.01
N ALA A 170 11.24 -18.82 -0.53
CA ALA A 170 11.43 -17.38 -0.55
C ALA A 170 12.32 -16.91 0.60
N SER A 171 12.11 -17.45 1.81
CA SER A 171 12.94 -17.12 2.97
C SER A 171 14.39 -17.53 2.75
N GLU A 172 14.64 -18.68 2.11
CA GLU A 172 15.99 -19.10 1.71
C GLU A 172 16.60 -18.14 0.67
N ALA A 173 15.81 -17.71 -0.32
CA ALA A 173 16.28 -16.77 -1.35
C ALA A 173 16.63 -15.39 -0.79
N LEU A 174 15.78 -14.87 0.10
CA LEU A 174 15.93 -13.55 0.71
C LEU A 174 17.01 -13.56 1.80
N GLY A 175 17.19 -14.70 2.48
CA GLY A 175 18.12 -14.89 3.59
C GLY A 175 17.56 -14.46 4.94
N CYS A 176 16.23 -14.30 5.06
CA CYS A 176 15.54 -13.87 6.27
C CYS A 176 14.13 -14.50 6.37
N LEU A 177 13.56 -14.45 7.57
CA LEU A 177 12.16 -14.77 7.82
C LEU A 177 11.28 -13.52 7.63
N PRO A 178 9.97 -13.67 7.41
CA PRO A 178 9.07 -12.52 7.26
C PRO A 178 8.96 -11.76 8.58
N GLU A 179 9.07 -10.43 8.53
CA GLU A 179 8.84 -9.56 9.68
C GLU A 179 7.38 -9.63 10.12
N ALA A 180 6.45 -9.60 9.17
CA ALA A 180 5.02 -9.68 9.43
C ALA A 180 4.30 -10.71 8.54
N VAL A 181 3.31 -11.39 9.10
CA VAL A 181 2.28 -12.15 8.38
C VAL A 181 0.93 -11.51 8.67
N ASN A 182 0.21 -11.10 7.63
CA ASN A 182 -1.10 -10.46 7.78
C ASN A 182 -2.20 -11.28 7.12
N LEU A 183 -3.38 -11.26 7.73
CA LEU A 183 -4.61 -11.84 7.20
C LEU A 183 -5.55 -10.74 6.75
N TRP A 184 -6.11 -10.92 5.56
CA TRP A 184 -7.03 -9.99 4.93
C TRP A 184 -8.37 -10.68 4.71
N ILE A 185 -9.45 -10.11 5.26
CA ILE A 185 -10.82 -10.59 5.02
C ILE A 185 -11.73 -9.40 4.69
N GLY A 186 -12.16 -9.29 3.44
CA GLY A 186 -12.99 -8.20 2.94
C GLY A 186 -14.02 -8.66 1.91
N ASN A 187 -14.71 -7.71 1.29
CA ASN A 187 -15.66 -7.96 0.19
C ASN A 187 -15.36 -7.05 -1.02
N GLU A 188 -16.19 -7.09 -2.06
CA GLU A 188 -15.97 -6.35 -3.31
C GLU A 188 -15.85 -4.82 -3.15
N PHE A 189 -16.34 -4.26 -2.04
CA PHE A 189 -16.31 -2.82 -1.80
C PHE A 189 -15.00 -2.35 -1.18
N SER A 190 -14.22 -3.23 -0.54
CA SER A 190 -12.94 -2.83 0.06
C SER A 190 -11.87 -2.67 -1.03
N VAL A 191 -11.35 -1.46 -1.16
CA VAL A 191 -10.37 -1.06 -2.18
C VAL A 191 -9.21 -0.34 -1.50
N THR A 192 -7.99 -0.76 -1.82
CA THR A 192 -6.76 -0.12 -1.37
C THR A 192 -6.22 0.78 -2.47
N SER A 193 -6.05 2.07 -2.15
CA SER A 193 -5.57 3.08 -3.09
C SER A 193 -4.09 2.85 -3.47
N PHE A 194 -3.59 3.55 -4.48
CA PHE A 194 -2.20 3.41 -4.89
C PHE A 194 -1.23 3.81 -3.77
N HIS A 195 -0.34 2.88 -3.44
CA HIS A 195 0.77 3.10 -2.51
C HIS A 195 1.92 2.16 -2.88
N LYS A 196 3.03 2.24 -2.14
CA LYS A 196 4.16 1.32 -2.23
C LYS A 196 4.63 0.94 -0.84
N ASP A 197 5.20 -0.26 -0.72
CA ASP A 197 5.77 -0.77 0.52
C ASP A 197 7.29 -0.92 0.41
N HIS A 198 7.97 -0.89 1.56
CA HIS A 198 9.39 -1.22 1.66
C HIS A 198 9.60 -2.71 1.94
N TYR A 199 8.69 -3.57 1.48
CA TYR A 199 8.69 -5.00 1.75
C TYR A 199 8.69 -5.81 0.46
N GLU A 200 9.43 -6.91 0.44
CA GLU A 200 9.21 -7.99 -0.50
C GLU A 200 7.94 -8.75 -0.06
N ASN A 201 6.87 -8.67 -0.86
CA ASN A 201 5.55 -9.12 -0.46
C ASN A 201 5.14 -10.38 -1.23
N LEU A 202 4.87 -11.47 -0.50
CA LEU A 202 4.24 -12.68 -1.05
C LEU A 202 2.78 -12.72 -0.64
N TYR A 203 1.89 -12.46 -1.60
CA TYR A 203 0.46 -12.29 -1.39
C TYR A 203 -0.31 -13.53 -1.87
N ALA A 204 -0.70 -14.40 -0.93
CA ALA A 204 -1.41 -15.64 -1.19
C ALA A 204 -2.93 -15.45 -1.07
N VAL A 205 -3.68 -15.72 -2.13
CA VAL A 205 -5.16 -15.68 -2.08
C VAL A 205 -5.68 -17.06 -1.69
N ILE A 206 -6.52 -17.11 -0.65
CA ILE A 206 -7.08 -18.35 -0.10
C ILE A 206 -8.51 -18.58 -0.60
N SER A 207 -9.32 -17.51 -0.66
CA SER A 207 -10.68 -17.55 -1.22
C SER A 207 -11.01 -16.25 -1.95
N GLY A 208 -11.83 -16.34 -3.00
CA GLY A 208 -12.12 -15.22 -3.89
C GLY A 208 -10.96 -14.90 -4.84
N GLU A 209 -10.86 -13.64 -5.24
CA GLU A 209 -9.80 -13.12 -6.12
C GLU A 209 -9.36 -11.73 -5.65
N LYS A 210 -8.07 -11.42 -5.86
CA LYS A 210 -7.52 -10.07 -5.71
C LYS A 210 -7.08 -9.55 -7.08
N HIS A 211 -7.41 -8.32 -7.40
CA HIS A 211 -7.02 -7.65 -8.63
C HIS A 211 -6.05 -6.52 -8.30
N PHE A 212 -4.84 -6.61 -8.84
CA PHE A 212 -3.79 -5.61 -8.64
C PHE A 212 -3.55 -4.85 -9.94
N VAL A 213 -3.44 -3.53 -9.81
CA VAL A 213 -2.86 -2.64 -10.82
C VAL A 213 -1.48 -2.25 -10.33
N LEU A 214 -0.44 -2.53 -11.12
CA LEU A 214 0.96 -2.41 -10.71
C LEU A 214 1.72 -1.44 -11.61
N LEU A 215 2.52 -0.57 -11.01
CA LEU A 215 3.51 0.26 -11.70
C LEU A 215 4.89 0.09 -11.04
N PRO A 216 5.96 -0.06 -11.84
CA PRO A 216 7.30 -0.23 -11.31
C PRO A 216 7.78 1.04 -10.56
N PRO A 217 8.76 0.94 -9.66
CA PRO A 217 9.28 2.08 -8.91
C PRO A 217 9.78 3.23 -9.80
N THR A 218 10.21 2.92 -11.02
CA THR A 218 10.67 3.88 -12.04
C THR A 218 9.58 4.84 -12.51
N ASP A 219 8.31 4.51 -12.26
CA ASP A 219 7.16 5.31 -12.64
C ASP A 219 6.75 6.34 -11.57
N VAL A 220 7.58 6.60 -10.56
CA VAL A 220 7.26 7.47 -9.41
C VAL A 220 6.64 8.83 -9.78
N HIS A 221 7.11 9.49 -10.85
CA HIS A 221 6.55 10.79 -11.27
C HIS A 221 5.11 10.68 -11.82
N ARG A 222 4.71 9.49 -12.27
CA ARG A 222 3.35 9.21 -12.75
C ARG A 222 2.36 9.06 -11.60
N MET A 223 2.83 8.91 -10.37
CA MET A 223 1.98 8.76 -9.18
C MET A 223 1.57 10.08 -8.54
N TYR A 224 2.18 11.19 -8.96
CA TYR A 224 1.86 12.53 -8.44
C TYR A 224 1.83 12.57 -6.91
N ILE A 225 2.89 12.06 -6.26
CA ILE A 225 2.94 12.02 -4.79
C ILE A 225 3.01 13.45 -4.25
N ARG A 226 2.14 13.76 -3.29
CA ARG A 226 2.04 15.08 -2.64
C ARG A 226 1.76 14.91 -1.15
N GLU A 227 2.07 15.94 -0.38
CA GLU A 227 1.75 16.01 1.06
C GLU A 227 0.27 16.37 1.26
N TYR A 228 -0.45 15.53 2.00
CA TYR A 228 -1.86 15.73 2.34
C TYR A 228 -2.06 15.80 3.85
N PRO A 229 -2.89 16.73 4.37
CA PRO A 229 -3.27 16.71 5.78
C PRO A 229 -3.88 15.36 6.15
N SER A 230 -3.46 14.79 7.28
CA SER A 230 -3.96 13.51 7.78
C SER A 230 -5.30 13.69 8.49
N ALA A 231 -6.24 12.81 8.19
CA ALA A 231 -7.57 12.75 8.78
C ALA A 231 -7.94 11.31 9.14
N GLN A 232 -8.92 11.16 10.02
CA GLN A 232 -9.46 9.86 10.41
C GLN A 232 -10.99 9.89 10.38
N TYR A 233 -11.57 8.78 9.93
CA TYR A 233 -12.99 8.54 10.07
C TYR A 233 -13.35 8.15 11.52
N HIS A 234 -14.43 8.74 12.03
CA HIS A 234 -15.08 8.37 13.28
C HIS A 234 -16.49 7.87 12.99
N TYR A 235 -16.74 6.60 13.29
CA TYR A 235 -18.03 5.94 13.09
C TYR A 235 -18.88 6.00 14.37
N SER A 236 -20.14 6.42 14.25
CA SER A 236 -21.11 6.33 15.34
C SER A 236 -22.01 5.10 15.15
N ARG A 237 -21.95 4.14 16.08
CA ARG A 237 -22.85 2.98 16.07
C ARG A 237 -24.32 3.35 16.29
N ASP A 238 -24.57 4.45 17.01
CA ASP A 238 -25.93 4.89 17.35
C ASP A 238 -26.66 5.49 16.16
N THR A 239 -25.96 6.31 15.36
CA THR A 239 -26.56 6.96 14.18
C THR A 239 -26.24 6.25 12.87
N GLY A 240 -25.18 5.43 12.85
CA GLY A 240 -24.60 4.87 11.65
C GLY A 240 -23.72 5.84 10.87
N ASP A 241 -23.54 7.09 11.32
CA ASP A 241 -22.85 8.09 10.51
C ASP A 241 -21.33 8.05 10.66
N PHE A 242 -20.64 8.45 9.59
CA PHE A 242 -19.22 8.76 9.62
C PHE A 242 -18.99 10.26 9.73
N LYS A 243 -18.02 10.65 10.56
CA LYS A 243 -17.41 11.98 10.56
C LYS A 243 -15.95 11.84 10.15
N LEU A 244 -15.45 12.78 9.35
CA LEU A 244 -14.04 12.84 8.96
C LEU A 244 -13.42 14.02 9.69
N GLU A 245 -12.42 13.75 10.53
CA GLU A 245 -11.79 14.75 11.38
C GLU A 245 -10.28 14.77 11.13
N LEU A 246 -9.68 15.96 11.06
CA LEU A 246 -8.23 16.11 10.93
C LEU A 246 -7.55 15.58 12.19
N LYS A 247 -6.44 14.87 12.04
CA LYS A 247 -5.65 14.40 13.18
C LYS A 247 -4.94 15.59 13.84
N GLU A 248 -4.97 15.61 15.17
CA GLU A 248 -4.24 16.58 15.99
C GLU A 248 -3.13 15.87 16.79
N PRO A 249 -1.88 16.35 16.77
CA PRO A 249 -1.40 17.54 16.05
C PRO A 249 -1.45 17.35 14.53
N LYS A 250 -1.60 18.45 13.79
CA LYS A 250 -1.63 18.43 12.31
C LYS A 250 -0.41 17.70 11.75
N ARG A 251 -0.66 16.63 11.00
CA ARG A 251 0.35 15.84 10.29
C ARG A 251 0.06 15.84 8.80
N TYR A 252 1.12 15.71 8.00
CA TYR A 252 1.03 15.54 6.56
C TYR A 252 1.54 14.15 6.17
N VAL A 253 0.91 13.56 5.16
CA VAL A 253 1.25 12.24 4.64
C VAL A 253 1.52 12.37 3.13
N PRO A 254 2.70 11.93 2.65
CA PRO A 254 2.96 11.83 1.22
C PRO A 254 2.13 10.67 0.64
N TRP A 255 1.23 10.96 -0.30
CA TRP A 255 0.36 9.94 -0.90
C TRP A 255 0.17 10.11 -2.40
N CYS A 256 -0.12 9.01 -3.10
CA CYS A 256 -0.38 9.02 -4.54
C CYS A 256 -1.69 9.79 -4.84
N SER A 257 -1.65 10.72 -5.80
CA SER A 257 -2.85 11.49 -6.17
C SER A 257 -3.80 10.77 -7.12
N VAL A 258 -3.32 9.71 -7.76
CA VAL A 258 -3.98 9.09 -8.91
C VAL A 258 -4.95 8.00 -8.46
N ASP A 259 -6.17 8.05 -8.96
CA ASP A 259 -7.11 6.92 -8.94
C ASP A 259 -7.06 6.21 -10.31
N PRO A 260 -6.77 4.89 -10.39
CA PRO A 260 -6.82 4.15 -11.66
C PRO A 260 -8.24 3.99 -12.21
N TYR A 261 -9.25 4.07 -11.34
CA TYR A 261 -10.65 3.84 -11.65
C TYR A 261 -11.53 4.99 -11.11
N PRO A 262 -11.30 6.24 -11.58
CA PRO A 262 -12.12 7.36 -11.15
C PRO A 262 -13.58 7.16 -11.59
N SER A 263 -14.50 7.83 -10.90
CA SER A 263 -15.91 7.86 -11.32
C SER A 263 -16.06 8.37 -12.76
N PHE A 264 -17.16 8.03 -13.42
CA PHE A 264 -17.40 8.47 -14.80
C PHE A 264 -17.39 10.00 -14.93
N GLU A 265 -17.91 10.68 -13.91
CA GLU A 265 -17.96 12.14 -13.79
C GLU A 265 -16.56 12.77 -13.56
N GLU A 266 -15.67 12.07 -12.88
CA GLU A 266 -14.32 12.55 -12.55
C GLU A 266 -13.28 12.20 -13.61
N LYS A 267 -13.51 11.15 -14.40
CA LYS A 267 -12.53 10.62 -15.36
C LYS A 267 -11.91 11.69 -16.27
N GLY A 268 -12.71 12.58 -16.85
CA GLY A 268 -12.20 13.66 -17.70
C GLY A 268 -11.33 14.67 -16.94
N ARG A 269 -11.69 14.97 -15.68
CA ARG A 269 -10.91 15.87 -14.81
C ARG A 269 -9.61 15.19 -14.38
N ASP A 270 -9.64 13.94 -13.98
CA ASP A 270 -8.45 13.20 -13.56
C ASP A 270 -7.48 12.95 -14.72
N MET A 271 -7.98 12.62 -15.91
CA MET A 271 -7.16 12.50 -17.11
C MET A 271 -6.44 13.81 -17.50
N SER A 272 -7.04 14.97 -17.18
CA SER A 272 -6.42 16.27 -17.43
C SER A 272 -5.48 16.72 -16.31
N ARG A 273 -5.75 16.35 -15.05
CA ARG A 273 -4.90 16.62 -13.88
C ARG A 273 -3.66 15.73 -13.81
N PHE A 274 -3.78 14.47 -14.26
CA PHE A 274 -2.74 13.45 -14.12
C PHE A 274 -2.27 12.88 -15.48
N PRO A 275 -1.87 13.71 -16.46
CA PRO A 275 -1.56 13.25 -17.81
C PRO A 275 -0.42 12.24 -17.88
N LEU A 276 0.56 12.26 -16.97
CA LEU A 276 1.68 11.30 -16.96
C LEU A 276 1.23 9.88 -16.63
N TYR A 277 0.20 9.75 -15.80
CA TYR A 277 -0.41 8.45 -15.55
C TYR A 277 -1.19 7.99 -16.78
N TYR A 278 -2.17 8.77 -17.21
CA TYR A 278 -3.14 8.35 -18.23
C TYR A 278 -2.59 8.28 -19.67
N LYS A 279 -1.52 9.01 -19.97
CA LYS A 279 -0.86 8.99 -21.30
C LYS A 279 0.46 8.22 -21.30
N GLY A 280 0.96 7.81 -20.15
CA GLY A 280 2.18 7.01 -20.04
C GLY A 280 1.96 5.54 -20.36
N PRO A 281 3.00 4.71 -20.23
CA PRO A 281 2.93 3.27 -20.50
C PRO A 281 1.85 2.58 -19.67
N LYS A 282 1.21 1.53 -20.20
CA LYS A 282 0.14 0.86 -19.47
C LYS A 282 0.64 0.27 -18.13
N PRO A 283 -0.16 0.35 -17.06
CA PRO A 283 0.07 -0.43 -15.86
C PRO A 283 0.02 -1.94 -16.16
N PHE A 284 0.64 -2.73 -15.29
CA PHE A 284 0.47 -4.18 -15.31
C PHE A 284 -0.78 -4.53 -14.50
N GLU A 285 -1.65 -5.37 -15.05
CA GLU A 285 -2.84 -5.84 -14.35
C GLU A 285 -2.71 -7.34 -14.07
N VAL A 286 -2.87 -7.74 -12.80
CA VAL A 286 -2.83 -9.15 -12.40
C VAL A 286 -4.03 -9.49 -11.53
N THR A 287 -4.67 -10.62 -11.85
CA THR A 287 -5.68 -11.25 -10.99
C THR A 287 -5.07 -12.46 -10.31
N VAL A 288 -5.02 -12.42 -8.98
CA VAL A 288 -4.56 -13.52 -8.13
C VAL A 288 -5.78 -14.28 -7.63
N LYS A 289 -5.90 -15.53 -8.03
CA LYS A 289 -7.03 -16.41 -7.66
C LYS A 289 -6.67 -17.27 -6.45
N ALA A 290 -7.69 -17.85 -5.82
CA ALA A 290 -7.53 -18.85 -4.77
C ALA A 290 -6.48 -19.92 -5.14
N GLY A 291 -5.50 -20.14 -4.25
CA GLY A 291 -4.38 -21.06 -4.44
C GLY A 291 -3.15 -20.48 -5.17
N GLN A 292 -3.22 -19.22 -5.63
CA GLN A 292 -2.09 -18.52 -6.24
C GLN A 292 -1.42 -17.57 -5.26
N VAL A 293 -0.12 -17.33 -5.49
CA VAL A 293 0.70 -16.37 -4.75
C VAL A 293 1.23 -15.34 -5.74
N LEU A 294 1.03 -14.06 -5.47
CA LEU A 294 1.73 -12.99 -6.17
C LEU A 294 3.01 -12.64 -5.41
N TYR A 295 4.15 -12.68 -6.08
CA TYR A 295 5.31 -11.93 -5.63
C TYR A 295 5.17 -10.48 -6.12
N LEU A 296 4.96 -9.59 -5.17
CA LEU A 296 4.92 -8.14 -5.34
C LEU A 296 6.24 -7.58 -4.79
N PRO A 297 7.17 -7.17 -5.66
CA PRO A 297 8.48 -6.71 -5.23
C PRO A 297 8.41 -5.42 -4.43
N SER A 298 9.40 -5.20 -3.59
CA SER A 298 9.55 -3.94 -2.85
C SER A 298 9.50 -2.72 -3.76
N MET A 299 8.91 -1.63 -3.24
CA MET A 299 8.77 -0.32 -3.88
C MET A 299 7.82 -0.25 -5.08
N TRP A 300 7.18 -1.36 -5.49
CA TRP A 300 6.18 -1.33 -6.55
C TRP A 300 4.91 -0.60 -6.11
N PHE A 301 4.46 0.34 -6.95
CA PHE A 301 3.19 1.00 -6.74
C PHE A 301 2.07 0.04 -7.08
N HIS A 302 1.11 -0.11 -6.18
CA HIS A 302 0.02 -1.05 -6.36
C HIS A 302 -1.30 -0.50 -5.82
N HIS A 303 -2.36 -0.76 -6.58
CA HIS A 303 -3.75 -0.53 -6.21
C HIS A 303 -4.46 -1.88 -6.19
N VAL A 304 -5.29 -2.13 -5.19
CA VAL A 304 -5.88 -3.46 -4.96
C VAL A 304 -7.40 -3.36 -4.84
N SER A 305 -8.10 -4.13 -5.68
CA SER A 305 -9.52 -4.44 -5.51
C SER A 305 -9.70 -5.95 -5.39
N GLN A 306 -10.92 -6.40 -5.13
CA GLN A 306 -11.16 -7.83 -4.88
C GLN A 306 -12.53 -8.28 -5.35
N ARG A 307 -12.65 -9.58 -5.64
CA ARG A 307 -13.90 -10.24 -5.96
C ARG A 307 -14.15 -11.36 -4.97
N PRO A 308 -15.27 -11.34 -4.23
CA PRO A 308 -15.55 -12.36 -3.24
C PRO A 308 -15.87 -13.73 -3.86
N ASP A 309 -15.78 -14.76 -3.03
CA ASP A 309 -16.36 -16.07 -3.28
C ASP A 309 -17.90 -16.05 -3.14
N SER A 310 -18.54 -17.22 -3.24
CA SER A 310 -19.99 -17.36 -3.15
C SER A 310 -20.61 -16.94 -1.80
N ARG A 311 -19.81 -16.68 -0.77
CA ARG A 311 -20.25 -16.20 0.55
C ARG A 311 -20.17 -14.68 0.68
N GLY A 312 -19.70 -13.98 -0.35
CA GLY A 312 -19.45 -12.54 -0.27
C GLY A 312 -18.13 -12.19 0.44
N LEU A 313 -17.18 -13.12 0.52
CA LEU A 313 -15.89 -12.90 1.18
C LEU A 313 -14.70 -13.14 0.26
N THR A 314 -13.69 -12.29 0.35
CA THR A 314 -12.32 -12.54 -0.16
C THR A 314 -11.41 -12.75 1.04
N VAL A 315 -10.56 -13.79 1.00
CA VAL A 315 -9.61 -14.11 2.07
C VAL A 315 -8.21 -14.27 1.48
N ALA A 316 -7.23 -13.58 2.05
CA ALA A 316 -5.84 -13.67 1.65
C ALA A 316 -4.89 -13.60 2.84
N VAL A 317 -3.70 -14.18 2.69
CA VAL A 317 -2.59 -14.08 3.65
C VAL A 317 -1.40 -13.50 2.90
N ASN A 318 -0.69 -12.55 3.51
CA ASN A 318 0.54 -12.04 2.92
C ASN A 318 1.71 -12.12 3.91
N TYR A 319 2.92 -12.27 3.36
CA TYR A 319 4.17 -12.34 4.09
C TYR A 319 5.04 -11.17 3.65
N TRP A 320 5.41 -10.33 4.61
CA TRP A 320 6.31 -9.20 4.40
C TRP A 320 7.71 -9.53 4.89
N TYR A 321 8.67 -9.46 3.99
CA TYR A 321 10.09 -9.53 4.28
C TYR A 321 10.67 -8.14 4.06
N ASP A 322 11.44 -7.62 5.01
CA ASP A 322 12.08 -6.31 4.84
C ASP A 322 12.92 -6.29 3.56
N MET A 323 12.86 -5.17 2.84
CA MET A 323 13.65 -5.02 1.63
C MET A 323 15.14 -4.85 1.98
N ARG A 324 16.01 -5.18 1.04
CA ARG A 324 17.40 -4.74 1.15
C ARG A 324 17.49 -3.29 0.70
N PHE A 325 17.95 -2.41 1.59
CA PHE A 325 18.29 -1.02 1.29
C PHE A 325 19.59 -0.91 0.49
N ASP A 326 19.55 -1.39 -0.76
CA ASP A 326 20.69 -1.44 -1.68
C ASP A 326 20.66 -0.32 -2.73
N ILE A 327 21.46 -0.47 -3.79
CA ILE A 327 21.58 0.52 -4.86
C ILE A 327 20.23 0.83 -5.55
N LYS A 328 19.27 -0.12 -5.58
CA LYS A 328 17.93 0.13 -6.14
C LYS A 328 17.16 1.17 -5.33
N TYR A 329 17.28 1.10 -4.00
CA TYR A 329 16.67 2.09 -3.10
C TYR A 329 17.31 3.48 -3.29
N ALA A 330 18.63 3.54 -3.40
CA ALA A 330 19.34 4.79 -3.69
C ALA A 330 18.91 5.41 -5.03
N TYR A 331 18.79 4.59 -6.08
CA TYR A 331 18.33 5.07 -7.39
C TYR A 331 16.85 5.48 -7.40
N PHE A 332 15.99 4.79 -6.65
CA PHE A 332 14.61 5.22 -6.48
C PHE A 332 14.54 6.62 -5.84
N ASN A 333 15.28 6.85 -4.76
CA ASN A 333 15.30 8.16 -4.10
C ASN A 333 15.89 9.26 -5.00
N PHE A 334 16.94 8.93 -5.76
CA PHE A 334 17.47 9.84 -6.77
C PHE A 334 16.39 10.19 -7.80
N LEU A 335 15.70 9.20 -8.37
CA LEU A 335 14.65 9.42 -9.35
C LEU A 335 13.50 10.26 -8.77
N GLN A 336 13.05 9.95 -7.55
CA GLN A 336 12.02 10.70 -6.84
C GLN A 336 12.41 12.17 -6.60
N SER A 337 13.69 12.45 -6.34
CA SER A 337 14.20 13.82 -6.12
C SER A 337 14.16 14.71 -7.37
N ILE A 338 14.05 14.12 -8.58
CA ILE A 338 14.00 14.87 -9.82
C ILE A 338 12.61 15.52 -9.97
N LYS A 339 12.55 16.85 -9.94
CA LYS A 339 11.30 17.61 -10.12
C LYS A 339 10.76 17.45 -11.55
N TYR A 340 9.66 16.70 -11.71
CA TYR A 340 8.97 16.54 -12.99
C TYR A 340 7.77 17.49 -13.10
N SER A 341 7.95 18.67 -13.69
CA SER A 341 6.82 19.60 -13.91
C SER A 341 6.06 19.27 -15.21
N SER A 342 4.78 18.92 -15.06
CA SER A 342 3.86 18.84 -16.18
C SER A 342 3.42 20.26 -16.57
N ARG A 343 3.13 20.50 -17.86
CA ARG A 343 2.81 21.85 -18.38
C ARG A 343 1.50 22.46 -17.79
N SER A 344 0.81 21.75 -16.91
CA SER A 344 -0.49 22.11 -16.29
C SER A 344 -0.40 22.48 -14.80
N ASP A 345 0.80 22.61 -14.23
CA ASP A 345 0.94 23.08 -12.85
C ASP A 345 0.68 24.59 -12.79
N SER A 346 -0.55 24.98 -12.44
CA SER A 346 -0.94 26.37 -12.21
C SER A 346 -0.06 27.03 -11.15
N PRO A 347 0.31 28.32 -11.27
CA PRO A 347 1.22 29.00 -10.34
C PRO A 347 0.71 29.07 -8.89
N SER A 348 -0.60 28.94 -8.67
CA SER A 348 -1.24 29.04 -7.35
C SER A 348 -0.90 27.89 -6.39
N HIS A 349 -0.35 26.77 -6.88
CA HIS A 349 0.05 25.64 -6.03
C HIS A 349 1.55 25.58 -5.75
N GLN A 350 2.38 26.40 -6.40
CA GLN A 350 3.82 26.43 -6.15
C GLN A 350 4.21 27.41 -5.04
N GLN A 351 3.36 28.40 -4.73
CA GLN A 351 3.67 29.42 -3.72
C GLN A 351 3.61 28.88 -2.29
N GLU A 352 2.65 28.00 -1.97
CA GLU A 352 2.58 27.37 -0.63
C GLU A 352 3.73 26.38 -0.37
N THR A 353 4.30 25.76 -1.41
CA THR A 353 5.40 24.79 -1.26
C THR A 353 6.76 25.46 -1.06
N LEU A 354 6.95 26.68 -1.59
CA LEU A 354 8.19 27.43 -1.44
C LEU A 354 8.29 28.08 -0.05
N GLU A 355 7.18 28.57 0.50
CA GLU A 355 7.15 29.10 1.87
C GLU A 355 7.46 28.01 2.92
N GLN A 356 7.00 26.77 2.70
CA GLN A 356 7.31 25.65 3.61
C GLN A 356 8.75 25.12 3.52
N GLN A 357 9.40 25.22 2.35
CA GLN A 357 10.82 24.82 2.20
C GLN A 357 11.80 25.87 2.74
N GLU A 358 11.43 27.15 2.75
CA GLU A 358 12.25 28.21 3.38
C GLU A 358 12.21 28.11 4.91
N ASP A 359 11.05 27.77 5.50
CA ASP A 359 10.93 27.57 6.95
C ASP A 359 11.78 26.39 7.48
N ASP A 360 11.91 25.29 6.72
CA ASP A 360 12.73 24.14 7.14
C ASP A 360 14.26 24.40 7.06
N LEU A 361 14.71 25.29 6.18
CA LEU A 361 16.12 25.68 6.07
C LEU A 361 16.54 26.63 7.20
N ASP A 362 15.63 27.49 7.68
CA ASP A 362 15.89 28.40 8.79
C ASP A 362 15.97 27.67 10.15
N VAL A 363 15.23 26.55 10.32
CA VAL A 363 15.34 25.70 11.51
C VAL A 363 16.71 25.02 11.61
N ILE A 364 17.31 24.62 10.49
CA ILE A 364 18.64 23.95 10.49
C ILE A 364 19.77 24.95 10.79
N SER A 365 19.63 26.22 10.42
CA SER A 365 20.67 27.24 10.67
C SER A 365 20.76 27.67 12.15
N SER A 366 19.65 27.56 12.90
CA SER A 366 19.57 28.00 14.30
C SER A 366 20.14 26.98 15.31
N VAL A 367 20.43 25.75 14.89
CA VAL A 367 20.97 24.68 15.76
C VAL A 367 22.51 24.66 15.79
N GLN A 368 23.20 25.42 14.94
CA GLN A 368 24.67 25.40 14.85
C GLN A 368 25.41 26.50 15.65
N ASN A 369 24.72 27.39 16.38
CA ASN A 369 25.36 28.41 17.20
C ASN A 369 25.01 28.27 18.67
N GLY A 370 25.65 27.32 19.35
CA GLY A 370 25.51 27.12 20.79
C GLY A 370 26.56 26.16 21.35
N ALA A 371 27.84 26.49 21.20
CA ALA A 371 28.90 25.76 21.88
C ALA A 371 28.93 26.11 23.38
N ALA A 372 28.81 25.11 24.24
CA ALA A 372 29.39 25.12 25.59
C ALA A 372 29.93 23.72 25.91
N LEU A 373 31.25 23.68 26.12
CA LEU A 373 32.01 22.52 26.56
C LEU A 373 31.57 22.06 27.96
N GLU A 374 31.51 20.74 28.20
CA GLU A 374 32.25 20.09 29.32
C GLU A 374 32.10 18.55 29.32
N GLN A 375 33.28 17.91 29.32
CA GLN A 375 33.68 16.64 29.97
C GLN A 375 33.09 15.28 29.53
N LEU A 376 34.04 14.43 29.16
CA LEU A 376 33.96 13.00 28.86
C LEU A 376 33.47 12.18 30.07
N ASN A 377 32.67 11.14 29.81
CA ASN A 377 32.84 9.85 30.46
C ASN A 377 32.31 8.73 29.56
N ASP A 378 33.07 7.63 29.56
CA ASP A 378 32.89 6.43 28.75
C ASP A 378 31.60 5.66 29.06
N GLY A 379 30.96 5.18 28.00
CA GLY A 379 29.97 4.10 28.05
C GLY A 379 28.59 4.52 27.58
N GLU A 380 28.31 4.36 26.27
CA GLU A 380 27.01 4.00 25.68
C GLU A 380 27.10 4.10 24.14
N GLU A 381 27.94 3.26 23.54
CA GLU A 381 28.05 3.12 22.09
C GLU A 381 27.11 1.99 21.61
N GLU A 382 25.83 2.05 21.97
CA GLU A 382 24.83 1.05 21.52
C GLU A 382 23.37 1.56 21.43
N GLN A 383 23.12 2.88 21.38
CA GLN A 383 21.75 3.42 21.30
C GLN A 383 21.46 4.44 20.18
N PHE A 384 22.34 4.59 19.18
CA PHE A 384 22.17 5.60 18.12
C PHE A 384 21.60 5.10 16.78
N ILE A 385 21.18 3.83 16.67
CA ILE A 385 20.64 3.24 15.42
C ILE A 385 19.10 3.02 15.43
N ASN A 386 18.40 3.23 16.56
CA ASN A 386 16.96 2.96 16.68
C ASN A 386 16.05 4.20 16.76
N ARG A 387 16.22 5.19 15.86
CA ARG A 387 15.28 6.34 15.75
C ARG A 387 15.06 6.81 14.30
N LEU A 388 14.64 5.91 13.43
CA LEU A 388 13.81 6.28 12.28
C LEU A 388 12.37 5.80 12.58
N PRO A 389 11.35 6.66 12.50
CA PRO A 389 9.98 6.23 12.76
C PRO A 389 9.51 5.21 11.71
N HIS A 390 8.98 4.08 12.19
CA HIS A 390 8.31 3.09 11.36
C HIS A 390 7.04 3.69 10.73
N PRO A 391 6.71 3.40 9.46
CA PRO A 391 5.52 3.95 8.79
C PRO A 391 4.17 3.49 9.35
N CYS A 392 4.14 2.62 10.36
CA CYS A 392 2.91 2.03 10.88
C CYS A 392 2.35 2.72 12.15
N ASP A 393 2.94 3.82 12.60
CA ASP A 393 2.42 4.66 13.69
C ASP A 393 1.96 6.07 13.20
N ILE A 394 1.22 6.13 12.08
CA ILE A 394 0.52 7.36 11.66
C ILE A 394 -0.95 7.12 11.36
#